data_AF-A0A1E7FHF2-F1
#
_entry.id   AF-A0A1E7FHF2-F1
#
_cell.length_a   1.000
_cell.length_b   1.000
_cell.length_c   1.000
_cell.angle_alpha   90.00
_cell.angle_beta   90.00
_cell.angle_gamma   90.00
#
_symmetry.space_group_name_H-M   'P 1'
#
loop_
_entity.id
_entity.type
_entity.pdbx_description
1 polymer ?
#
loop_
_entity_poly.entity_id
_entity_poly.type
_entity_poly.pdbx_seq_one_letter_code
_entity_poly.pdbx_strand_id
1 'polypeptide(L)'
;MVSAPAKEDSGYSVSNSHHLLCFKIPRKLHQGGNTCGPEEFVEDYLEDHSPNHDLFTGDGEKKDEIIQKLKEAQNKTKKKKKVESSGDGDVNDIMTRLKVAHKEGKTGEDDNDDEEPASKKAKLKSTSEEEEFNQMLSLYHKYAKMTVGGLKDFLKWNGQIQGGVKNFVLFKVIDGELHGRLSQCPLCQGNLKFVEDDYDKIHCRGAYNEDIGRLIPCSYKAPRLENKDVHRVFPWYTEEPSEEEKDEMLRIKEEKKEGVGVMKNEDNPVAQELFQQAESLGIDLSTGAGKKKAAADFVALVDGKVDIPNNRNAKMEIGKLVMVNNEKTPKEIMEAIIEKYGFADVKEEKKSSMEAAAEAACGNPANAGLILAFKQCSKYYFDEGNRNAGSSYVKAIATLTELKEEITAANAMSFSKGKTKLPGIGNATAGRMLEYANTGTFAKLEEKKAAHS
;
A
#
# COMPACT_ATOMS: atom_id res chain seq x y z
N MET A 1 42.71 19.24 -10.16
CA MET A 1 41.62 18.56 -9.42
C MET A 1 41.21 19.51 -8.33
N VAL A 2 39.93 19.88 -8.20
CA VAL A 2 39.51 20.83 -7.17
C VAL A 2 39.01 20.02 -5.98
N SER A 3 39.47 20.34 -4.78
CA SER A 3 38.99 19.74 -3.55
C SER A 3 38.50 20.82 -2.60
N ALA A 4 37.56 20.47 -1.73
CA ALA A 4 37.14 21.34 -0.65
C ALA A 4 37.41 20.58 0.64
N PRO A 5 38.60 20.67 1.22
CA PRO A 5 38.86 19.99 2.47
C PRO A 5 37.93 20.56 3.54
N ALA A 6 37.34 19.66 4.33
CA ALA A 6 36.64 20.06 5.52
C ALA A 6 37.67 20.74 6.45
N LYS A 7 37.40 21.96 6.94
CA LYS A 7 38.21 22.56 8.01
C LYS A 7 38.33 21.54 9.13
N GLU A 8 39.55 21.32 9.64
CA GLU A 8 39.78 20.43 10.78
C GLU A 8 38.76 20.80 11.89
N ASP A 9 38.07 19.79 12.43
CA ASP A 9 36.92 19.86 13.36
C ASP A 9 35.50 20.10 12.81
N SER A 10 35.28 20.20 11.49
CA SER A 10 33.94 20.57 10.97
C SER A 10 32.89 19.44 10.91
N GLY A 11 33.21 18.17 11.18
CA GLY A 11 32.20 17.09 11.34
C GLY A 11 31.31 16.84 10.11
N TYR A 12 31.75 17.22 8.91
CA TYR A 12 31.09 16.90 7.64
C TYR A 12 32.11 16.67 6.53
N SER A 13 31.82 15.77 5.59
CA SER A 13 32.63 15.58 4.39
C SER A 13 32.09 16.44 3.25
N VAL A 14 33.00 16.94 2.41
CA VAL A 14 32.67 17.65 1.17
C VAL A 14 33.07 16.78 -0.03
N SER A 15 32.36 16.91 -1.14
CA SER A 15 32.56 16.07 -2.34
C SER A 15 33.79 16.50 -3.13
N ASN A 16 34.67 15.54 -3.48
CA ASN A 16 35.72 15.74 -4.47
C ASN A 16 35.16 15.49 -5.88
N SER A 17 35.43 16.38 -6.84
CA SER A 17 35.00 16.19 -8.22
C SER A 17 35.98 16.76 -9.24
N HIS A 18 36.14 16.08 -10.37
CA HIS A 18 36.91 16.55 -11.51
C HIS A 18 36.12 17.56 -12.38
N HIS A 19 34.81 17.72 -12.14
CA HIS A 19 33.95 18.64 -12.85
C HIS A 19 33.40 19.72 -11.91
N LEU A 20 33.75 20.98 -12.17
CA LEU A 20 33.30 22.16 -11.40
C LEU A 20 31.78 22.28 -11.28
N LEU A 21 31.02 21.80 -12.29
CA LEU A 21 29.56 21.80 -12.32
C LEU A 21 28.91 20.82 -11.32
N CYS A 22 29.69 19.94 -10.71
CA CYS A 22 29.21 18.94 -9.76
C CYS A 22 29.38 19.36 -8.30
N PHE A 23 30.02 20.50 -8.03
CA PHE A 23 30.17 21.02 -6.67
C PHE A 23 28.84 21.56 -6.14
N LYS A 24 28.45 21.05 -4.96
CA LYS A 24 27.29 21.54 -4.21
C LYS A 24 27.78 22.05 -2.86
N ILE A 25 27.41 23.29 -2.52
CA ILE A 25 27.69 23.84 -1.20
C ILE A 25 26.98 22.96 -0.15
N PRO A 26 27.72 22.37 0.82
CA PRO A 26 27.13 21.54 1.87
C PRO A 26 25.99 22.25 2.62
N ARG A 27 24.87 21.55 2.86
CA ARG A 27 23.70 22.11 3.57
C ARG A 27 24.02 22.64 4.96
N LYS A 28 25.05 22.10 5.63
CA LYS A 28 25.47 22.54 6.97
C LYS A 28 26.08 23.94 6.96
N LEU A 29 26.71 24.36 5.87
CA LEU A 29 27.19 25.74 5.68
C LEU A 29 26.05 26.75 5.41
N HIS A 30 24.82 26.26 5.22
CA HIS A 30 23.60 27.07 5.10
C HIS A 30 22.72 27.04 6.36
N GLN A 31 23.11 26.31 7.41
CA GLN A 31 22.35 26.19 8.65
C GLN A 31 23.14 26.77 9.82
N GLY A 32 22.83 28.02 10.18
CA GLY A 32 23.47 28.76 11.27
C GLY A 32 23.41 30.27 11.03
N GLY A 33 23.77 31.07 12.04
CA GLY A 33 23.73 32.55 11.99
C GLY A 33 24.65 33.21 10.95
N ASN A 34 25.61 32.47 10.38
CA ASN A 34 26.41 32.88 9.22
C ASN A 34 26.08 31.97 8.03
N THR A 35 25.32 32.50 7.07
CA THR A 35 25.08 31.83 5.78
C THR A 35 26.28 32.05 4.87
N CYS A 36 27.08 31.00 4.65
CA CYS A 36 28.22 31.06 3.72
C CYS A 36 27.72 31.20 2.28
N GLY A 37 28.02 32.34 1.66
CA GLY A 37 27.65 32.67 0.28
C GLY A 37 28.51 31.93 -0.75
N PRO A 38 28.10 31.88 -2.03
CA PRO A 38 28.92 31.33 -3.12
C PRO A 38 30.33 31.93 -3.21
N GLU A 39 30.47 33.22 -2.91
CA GLU A 39 31.74 33.94 -2.88
C GLU A 39 32.64 33.45 -1.75
N GLU A 40 32.12 33.47 -0.52
CA GLU A 40 32.82 33.00 0.68
C GLU A 40 33.18 31.51 0.58
N PHE A 41 32.34 30.70 -0.07
CA PHE A 41 32.64 29.28 -0.32
C PHE A 41 33.80 29.08 -1.30
N VAL A 42 33.89 29.90 -2.35
CA VAL A 42 34.98 29.81 -3.34
C VAL A 42 36.28 30.35 -2.78
N GLU A 43 36.23 31.34 -1.89
CA GLU A 43 37.42 31.95 -1.27
C GLU A 43 37.97 31.14 -0.09
N ASP A 44 37.10 30.68 0.80
CA ASP A 44 37.54 30.13 2.09
C ASP A 44 37.56 28.59 2.15
N TYR A 45 36.99 27.91 1.14
CA TYR A 45 36.77 26.46 1.18
C TYR A 45 37.16 25.69 -0.09
N LEU A 46 37.45 26.33 -1.23
CA LEU A 46 37.84 25.63 -2.47
C LEU A 46 39.34 25.74 -2.73
N GLU A 47 40.01 24.58 -2.86
CA GLU A 47 41.43 24.48 -3.16
C GLU A 47 41.65 23.89 -4.57
N ASP A 48 42.53 24.50 -5.36
CA ASP A 48 42.92 23.97 -6.66
C ASP A 48 44.19 23.11 -6.57
N HIS A 49 44.06 21.84 -6.91
CA HIS A 49 45.16 20.90 -7.12
C HIS A 49 45.30 20.55 -8.62
N SER A 50 45.06 21.50 -9.52
CA SER A 50 45.44 21.36 -10.92
C SER A 50 46.96 21.49 -11.07
N PRO A 51 47.61 20.78 -12.00
CA PRO A 51 49.07 20.79 -12.15
C PRO A 51 49.70 22.17 -12.32
N ASN A 52 48.90 23.17 -12.74
CA ASN A 52 49.35 24.53 -13.01
C ASN A 52 48.77 25.58 -12.04
N HIS A 53 47.91 25.20 -11.09
CA HIS A 53 47.14 26.12 -10.23
C HIS A 53 46.28 27.20 -10.96
N ASP A 54 46.10 27.07 -12.27
CA ASP A 54 45.51 28.06 -13.18
C ASP A 54 44.01 28.36 -12.95
N LEU A 55 43.33 27.67 -12.02
CA LEU A 55 41.92 27.94 -11.72
C LEU A 55 41.72 29.15 -10.79
N PHE A 56 42.71 29.49 -9.96
CA PHE A 56 42.61 30.59 -8.99
C PHE A 56 43.76 31.60 -9.01
N THR A 57 44.85 31.35 -9.77
CA THR A 57 46.03 32.25 -9.83
C THR A 57 46.11 33.12 -11.09
N GLY A 58 45.23 32.93 -12.08
CA GLY A 58 45.13 33.77 -13.28
C GLY A 58 44.04 34.84 -13.19
N ASP A 59 44.05 35.81 -14.13
CA ASP A 59 43.09 36.90 -14.28
C ASP A 59 41.67 36.45 -13.92
N GLY A 60 41.07 37.07 -12.90
CA GLY A 60 39.95 36.56 -12.09
C GLY A 60 38.65 36.12 -12.79
N GLU A 61 38.61 36.11 -14.12
CA GLU A 61 37.48 35.72 -14.97
C GLU A 61 36.98 34.29 -14.67
N LYS A 62 37.87 33.33 -14.43
CA LYS A 62 37.48 31.94 -14.13
C LYS A 62 36.87 31.78 -12.74
N LYS A 63 37.35 32.56 -11.76
CA LYS A 63 36.81 32.59 -10.40
C LYS A 63 35.40 33.17 -10.41
N ASP A 64 35.19 34.25 -11.15
CA ASP A 64 33.88 34.89 -11.32
C ASP A 64 32.89 33.97 -12.04
N GLU A 65 33.34 33.21 -13.05
CA GLU A 65 32.50 32.23 -13.75
C GLU A 65 32.00 31.11 -12.80
N ILE A 66 32.85 30.65 -11.88
CA ILE A 66 32.49 29.63 -10.87
C ILE A 66 31.48 30.21 -9.88
N ILE A 67 31.72 31.41 -9.37
CA ILE A 67 30.81 32.12 -8.46
C ILE A 67 29.45 32.33 -9.13
N GLN A 68 29.42 32.77 -10.39
CA GLN A 68 28.19 32.98 -11.15
C GLN A 68 27.41 31.68 -11.35
N LYS A 69 28.09 30.57 -11.67
CA LYS A 69 27.44 29.26 -11.82
C LYS A 69 26.88 28.72 -10.50
N LEU A 70 27.57 28.93 -9.37
CA LEU A 70 27.07 28.58 -8.04
C LEU A 70 25.85 29.44 -7.65
N LYS A 71 25.87 30.74 -7.94
CA LYS A 71 24.72 31.65 -7.78
C LYS A 71 23.53 31.19 -8.62
N GLU A 72 23.76 30.82 -9.89
CA GLU A 72 22.71 30.30 -10.77
C GLU A 72 22.12 28.97 -10.26
N ALA A 73 22.94 28.06 -9.73
CA ALA A 73 22.47 26.82 -9.13
C ALA A 73 21.65 27.06 -7.86
N GLN A 74 22.08 28.00 -7.00
CA GLN A 74 21.30 28.43 -5.84
C GLN A 74 19.99 29.10 -6.25
N ASN A 75 20.02 29.96 -7.27
CA ASN A 75 18.85 30.65 -7.79
C ASN A 75 17.87 29.69 -8.48
N LYS A 76 18.33 28.67 -9.20
CA LYS A 76 17.47 27.58 -9.72
C LYS A 76 16.80 26.79 -8.60
N THR A 77 17.52 26.55 -7.49
CA THR A 77 16.97 25.86 -6.32
C THR A 77 15.95 26.73 -5.56
N LYS A 78 16.21 28.04 -5.43
CA LYS A 78 15.27 29.02 -4.87
C LYS A 78 14.07 29.25 -5.79
N LYS A 79 14.25 29.27 -7.12
CA LYS A 79 13.14 29.32 -8.10
C LYS A 79 12.30 28.05 -8.02
N LYS A 80 12.89 26.87 -7.86
CA LYS A 80 12.14 25.63 -7.64
C LYS A 80 11.32 25.69 -6.34
N LYS A 81 11.89 26.25 -5.27
CA LYS A 81 11.20 26.45 -3.97
C LYS A 81 10.15 27.57 -3.99
N LYS A 82 10.33 28.61 -4.81
CA LYS A 82 9.36 29.71 -5.00
C LYS A 82 8.25 29.33 -6.00
N VAL A 83 8.54 28.49 -7.00
CA VAL A 83 7.52 27.88 -7.88
C VAL A 83 6.69 26.85 -7.11
N GLU A 84 7.27 26.12 -6.16
CA GLU A 84 6.50 25.27 -5.22
C GLU A 84 5.66 26.09 -4.20
N SER A 85 5.97 27.37 -3.98
CA SER A 85 5.23 28.23 -3.01
C SER A 85 4.40 29.34 -3.65
N SER A 86 4.44 29.50 -4.97
CA SER A 86 3.61 30.47 -5.69
C SER A 86 3.17 29.91 -7.03
N GLY A 87 2.00 29.28 -7.00
CA GLY A 87 1.01 29.38 -8.07
C GLY A 87 1.31 28.64 -9.36
N ASP A 88 1.33 27.31 -9.31
CA ASP A 88 0.64 26.47 -10.31
C ASP A 88 0.28 25.12 -9.69
N GLY A 89 -0.34 25.16 -8.49
CA GLY A 89 -1.02 24.00 -7.96
C GLY A 89 -2.25 23.78 -8.84
N ASP A 90 -2.41 22.55 -9.36
CA ASP A 90 -3.60 22.17 -10.11
C ASP A 90 -4.84 22.68 -9.36
N VAL A 91 -5.56 23.62 -9.97
CA VAL A 91 -6.72 24.29 -9.38
C VAL A 91 -7.83 23.29 -9.04
N ASN A 92 -7.68 22.04 -9.49
CA ASN A 92 -8.54 20.91 -9.14
C ASN A 92 -8.20 20.21 -7.81
N ASP A 93 -7.05 20.47 -7.18
CA ASP A 93 -6.68 19.83 -5.91
C ASP A 93 -7.67 20.19 -4.78
N ILE A 94 -8.28 19.17 -4.17
CA ILE A 94 -9.33 19.31 -3.14
C ILE A 94 -8.85 20.18 -1.98
N MET A 95 -7.61 19.97 -1.51
CA MET A 95 -7.07 20.71 -0.38
C MET A 95 -6.77 22.17 -0.71
N THR A 96 -6.36 22.44 -1.95
CA THR A 96 -6.17 23.80 -2.44
C THR A 96 -7.51 24.54 -2.53
N ARG A 97 -8.56 23.89 -3.05
CA ARG A 97 -9.93 24.45 -3.09
C ARG A 97 -10.48 24.74 -1.69
N LEU A 98 -10.30 23.82 -0.73
CA LEU A 98 -10.75 24.03 0.65
C LEU A 98 -10.05 25.22 1.32
N LYS A 99 -8.74 25.38 1.09
CA LYS A 99 -7.99 26.53 1.62
C LYS A 99 -8.43 27.86 1.04
N VAL A 100 -8.74 27.92 -0.25
CA VAL A 100 -9.21 29.14 -0.92
C VAL A 100 -10.59 29.52 -0.36
N ALA A 101 -11.55 28.59 -0.36
CA ALA A 101 -12.89 28.82 0.19
C ALA A 101 -12.85 29.24 1.67
N HIS A 102 -11.98 28.64 2.48
CA HIS A 102 -11.80 29.02 3.89
C HIS A 102 -11.24 30.44 4.07
N LYS A 103 -10.44 30.94 3.12
CA LYS A 103 -9.93 32.31 3.15
C LYS A 103 -11.02 33.30 2.73
N GLU A 104 -11.73 33.01 1.64
CA GLU A 104 -12.83 33.84 1.11
C GLU A 104 -13.94 34.01 2.15
N GLY A 105 -14.31 32.94 2.88
CA GLY A 105 -15.29 33.00 3.96
C GLY A 105 -14.81 33.74 5.23
N LYS A 106 -13.51 34.04 5.37
CA LYS A 106 -12.96 34.84 6.49
C LYS A 106 -12.79 36.32 6.15
N THR A 107 -12.65 36.65 4.88
CA THR A 107 -12.56 38.03 4.38
C THR A 107 -13.92 38.71 4.21
N GLY A 108 -15.03 38.01 4.45
CA GLY A 108 -16.39 38.55 4.34
C GLY A 108 -16.95 39.19 5.61
N GLU A 109 -16.19 39.25 6.72
CA GLU A 109 -16.68 39.80 8.01
C GLU A 109 -16.02 41.12 8.44
N ASP A 110 -15.05 41.68 7.71
CA ASP A 110 -14.50 43.01 8.01
C ASP A 110 -14.04 43.75 6.73
N ASP A 111 -14.73 44.87 6.46
CA ASP A 111 -14.39 46.05 5.63
C ASP A 111 -14.43 46.03 4.08
N ASN A 112 -15.47 46.71 3.57
CA ASN A 112 -15.59 47.70 2.48
C ASN A 112 -15.33 47.34 1.00
N ASP A 113 -16.41 47.52 0.22
CA ASP A 113 -16.55 48.03 -1.16
C ASP A 113 -15.31 48.04 -2.07
N ASP A 114 -15.33 47.15 -3.08
CA ASP A 114 -15.09 47.53 -4.48
C ASP A 114 -15.59 46.42 -5.43
N GLU A 115 -16.29 46.87 -6.48
CA GLU A 115 -16.99 46.06 -7.48
C GLU A 115 -16.07 45.23 -8.41
N GLU A 116 -16.45 43.95 -8.57
CA GLU A 116 -16.40 43.13 -9.81
C GLU A 116 -15.05 42.64 -10.43
N PRO A 117 -15.06 41.60 -11.31
CA PRO A 117 -16.21 40.81 -11.79
C PRO A 117 -16.11 39.30 -11.56
N ALA A 118 -17.29 38.69 -11.45
CA ALA A 118 -17.54 37.27 -11.58
C ALA A 118 -16.98 36.75 -12.92
N SER A 119 -15.83 36.05 -12.90
CA SER A 119 -15.37 35.32 -14.07
C SER A 119 -15.17 33.83 -13.79
N LYS A 120 -16.04 33.06 -14.46
CA LYS A 120 -16.10 31.60 -14.64
C LYS A 120 -16.98 30.86 -13.63
N LYS A 121 -18.29 30.90 -13.90
CA LYS A 121 -19.22 29.81 -13.57
C LYS A 121 -18.57 28.49 -14.02
N ALA A 122 -18.11 27.73 -13.04
CA ALA A 122 -17.73 26.34 -13.21
C ALA A 122 -18.95 25.61 -13.79
N LYS A 123 -18.68 24.70 -14.74
CA LYS A 123 -19.65 23.74 -15.29
C LYS A 123 -20.56 23.22 -14.19
N LEU A 124 -21.86 23.13 -14.46
CA LEU A 124 -22.84 22.45 -13.59
C LEU A 124 -22.22 21.14 -13.08
N LYS A 125 -21.77 21.14 -11.83
CA LYS A 125 -21.49 19.93 -11.07
C LYS A 125 -22.81 19.43 -10.52
N SER A 126 -22.95 18.13 -10.39
CA SER A 126 -24.14 17.53 -9.77
C SER A 126 -24.31 18.08 -8.34
N THR A 127 -25.54 18.22 -7.87
CA THR A 127 -25.86 18.70 -6.51
C THR A 127 -25.11 17.90 -5.43
N SER A 128 -24.84 16.61 -5.69
CA SER A 128 -24.10 15.72 -4.81
C SER A 128 -22.62 16.10 -4.60
N GLU A 129 -21.92 16.61 -5.61
CA GLU A 129 -20.50 16.99 -5.46
C GLU A 129 -20.31 18.28 -4.67
N GLU A 130 -21.26 19.20 -4.80
CA GLU A 130 -21.25 20.48 -4.10
C GLU A 130 -21.61 20.31 -2.62
N GLU A 131 -22.57 19.43 -2.31
CA GLU A 131 -22.90 19.02 -0.95
C GLU A 131 -21.71 18.37 -0.23
N GLU A 132 -21.01 17.43 -0.89
CA GLU A 132 -19.80 16.82 -0.31
C GLU A 132 -18.72 17.87 -0.04
N PHE A 133 -18.49 18.78 -0.98
CA PHE A 133 -17.48 19.82 -0.82
C PHE A 133 -17.82 20.76 0.36
N ASN A 134 -19.10 21.11 0.54
CA ASN A 134 -19.55 21.93 1.67
C ASN A 134 -19.39 21.21 3.01
N GLN A 135 -19.64 19.90 3.06
CA GLN A 135 -19.39 19.07 4.24
C GLN A 135 -17.88 18.97 4.55
N MET A 136 -17.04 18.79 3.54
CA MET A 136 -15.58 18.82 3.72
C MET A 136 -15.10 20.20 4.21
N LEU A 137 -15.71 21.29 3.74
CA LEU A 137 -15.37 22.64 4.16
C LEU A 137 -15.70 22.87 5.64
N SER A 138 -16.87 22.44 6.11
CA SER A 138 -17.24 22.57 7.52
C SER A 138 -16.26 21.81 8.44
N LEU A 139 -15.88 20.58 8.07
CA LEU A 139 -14.87 19.80 8.77
C LEU A 139 -13.48 20.45 8.67
N TYR A 140 -13.15 21.08 7.54
CA TYR A 140 -11.92 21.86 7.41
C TYR A 140 -11.88 23.02 8.41
N HIS A 141 -12.99 23.76 8.61
CA HIS A 141 -13.06 24.80 9.63
C HIS A 141 -12.82 24.27 11.05
N LYS A 142 -13.37 23.08 11.37
CA LYS A 142 -13.18 22.38 12.66
C LYS A 142 -11.71 22.01 12.90
N TYR A 143 -11.05 21.41 11.90
CA TYR A 143 -9.73 20.79 12.08
C TYR A 143 -8.53 21.66 11.68
N ALA A 144 -8.70 22.70 10.86
CA ALA A 144 -7.58 23.48 10.32
C ALA A 144 -6.70 24.13 11.41
N LYS A 145 -7.32 24.54 12.54
CA LYS A 145 -6.63 25.16 13.68
C LYS A 145 -5.92 24.14 14.59
N MET A 146 -6.17 22.84 14.43
CA MET A 146 -5.53 21.82 15.27
C MET A 146 -4.05 21.63 14.94
N THR A 147 -3.31 21.14 15.94
CA THR A 147 -1.90 20.77 15.80
C THR A 147 -1.78 19.46 15.03
N VAL A 148 -0.61 19.23 14.41
CA VAL A 148 -0.34 17.95 13.71
C VAL A 148 -0.42 16.76 14.67
N GLY A 149 -0.06 16.95 15.95
CA GLY A 149 -0.20 15.93 16.99
C GLY A 149 -1.64 15.48 17.16
N GLY A 150 -2.55 16.43 17.45
CA GLY A 150 -3.97 16.11 17.60
C GLY A 150 -4.58 15.47 16.35
N LEU A 151 -4.19 15.92 15.14
CA LEU A 151 -4.65 15.28 13.90
C LEU A 151 -4.15 13.83 13.75
N LYS A 152 -2.95 13.52 14.23
CA LYS A 152 -2.41 12.16 14.20
C LYS A 152 -3.07 11.25 15.24
N ASP A 153 -3.59 11.80 16.33
CA ASP A 153 -4.33 11.02 17.33
C ASP A 153 -5.62 10.45 16.74
N PHE A 154 -6.39 11.25 15.98
CA PHE A 154 -7.54 10.72 15.22
C PHE A 154 -7.15 9.60 14.26
N LEU A 155 -6.04 9.75 13.53
CA LEU A 155 -5.56 8.68 12.64
C LEU A 155 -5.12 7.44 13.42
N LYS A 156 -4.53 7.60 14.60
CA LYS A 156 -4.15 6.50 15.50
C LYS A 156 -5.37 5.73 15.98
N TRP A 157 -6.38 6.42 16.48
CA TRP A 157 -7.64 5.84 16.97
C TRP A 157 -8.36 5.03 15.90
N ASN A 158 -8.25 5.45 14.64
CA ASN A 158 -8.91 4.79 13.51
C ASN A 158 -8.00 3.81 12.74
N GLY A 159 -6.84 3.44 13.29
CA GLY A 159 -5.92 2.48 12.67
C GLY A 159 -5.33 2.92 11.32
N GLN A 160 -5.28 4.23 11.06
CA GLN A 160 -4.85 4.82 9.80
C GLN A 160 -3.36 5.22 9.81
N ILE A 161 -2.77 5.35 8.61
CA ILE A 161 -1.37 5.74 8.46
C ILE A 161 -1.16 7.23 8.82
N GLN A 162 -0.43 7.48 9.90
CA GLN A 162 -0.13 8.81 10.47
C GLN A 162 0.89 9.65 9.67
N GLY A 163 1.50 9.09 8.63
CA GLY A 163 2.55 9.75 7.85
C GLY A 163 2.04 10.89 6.96
N GLY A 164 2.89 11.90 6.78
CA GLY A 164 2.76 12.97 5.78
C GLY A 164 2.77 14.39 6.34
N VAL A 165 2.64 15.37 5.44
CA VAL A 165 2.59 16.81 5.77
C VAL A 165 1.25 17.21 6.40
N LYS A 166 1.20 18.33 7.14
CA LYS A 166 0.00 18.79 7.87
C LYS A 166 -1.28 18.76 7.02
N ASN A 167 -1.23 19.28 5.79
CA ASN A 167 -2.38 19.33 4.90
C ASN A 167 -2.88 17.94 4.50
N PHE A 168 -1.96 17.00 4.29
CA PHE A 168 -2.30 15.64 3.92
C PHE A 168 -2.87 14.86 5.11
N VAL A 169 -2.33 15.06 6.31
CA VAL A 169 -2.89 14.52 7.55
C VAL A 169 -4.29 15.08 7.79
N LEU A 170 -4.48 16.40 7.61
CA LEU A 170 -5.77 17.06 7.72
C LEU A 170 -6.81 16.50 6.73
N PHE A 171 -6.43 16.31 5.46
CA PHE A 171 -7.27 15.68 4.46
C PHE A 171 -7.76 14.30 4.91
N LYS A 172 -6.86 13.44 5.40
CA LYS A 172 -7.22 12.09 5.87
C LYS A 172 -8.24 12.10 7.00
N VAL A 173 -8.13 13.06 7.92
CA VAL A 173 -9.08 13.21 9.03
C VAL A 173 -10.45 13.65 8.51
N ILE A 174 -10.50 14.65 7.61
CA ILE A 174 -11.74 15.13 6.99
C ILE A 174 -12.41 14.01 6.19
N ASP A 175 -11.66 13.32 5.34
CA ASP A 175 -12.17 12.21 4.52
C ASP A 175 -12.63 11.03 5.39
N GLY A 176 -11.89 10.73 6.46
CA GLY A 176 -12.22 9.66 7.40
C GLY A 176 -13.48 9.91 8.20
N GLU A 177 -13.71 11.13 8.68
CA GLU A 177 -14.94 11.49 9.40
C GLU A 177 -16.16 11.50 8.48
N LEU A 178 -15.97 11.93 7.23
CA LEU A 178 -17.07 12.02 6.27
C LEU A 178 -17.45 10.66 5.66
N HIS A 179 -16.46 9.84 5.30
CA HIS A 179 -16.65 8.62 4.52
C HIS A 179 -16.29 7.34 5.27
N GLY A 180 -15.83 7.44 6.52
CA GLY A 180 -15.36 6.31 7.32
C GLY A 180 -13.86 6.01 7.12
N ARG A 181 -13.33 5.17 8.02
CA ARG A 181 -11.91 4.78 8.00
C ARG A 181 -11.63 3.85 6.82
N LEU A 182 -10.43 3.95 6.23
CA LEU A 182 -10.04 3.04 5.15
C LEU A 182 -9.90 1.62 5.67
N SER A 183 -10.46 0.66 4.93
CA SER A 183 -10.44 -0.77 5.21
C SER A 183 -9.13 -1.44 4.75
N GLN A 184 -9.09 -2.77 4.86
CA GLN A 184 -8.04 -3.56 4.24
C GLN A 184 -8.28 -3.74 2.73
N CYS A 185 -7.18 -3.91 2.00
CA CYS A 185 -7.20 -4.11 0.57
C CYS A 185 -7.95 -5.41 0.23
N PRO A 186 -9.02 -5.37 -0.58
CA PRO A 186 -9.79 -6.56 -0.95
C PRO A 186 -8.94 -7.60 -1.67
N LEU A 187 -7.85 -7.15 -2.33
CA LEU A 187 -6.91 -8.05 -2.95
C LEU A 187 -5.94 -8.63 -1.91
N CYS A 188 -4.99 -7.86 -1.40
CA CYS A 188 -3.87 -8.45 -0.65
C CYS A 188 -4.04 -8.40 0.87
N GLN A 189 -5.15 -7.91 1.40
CA GLN A 189 -5.37 -7.67 2.84
C GLN A 189 -4.37 -6.68 3.48
N GLY A 190 -3.65 -5.92 2.65
CA GLY A 190 -2.75 -4.85 3.09
C GLY A 190 -3.51 -3.57 3.39
N ASN A 191 -2.89 -2.63 4.11
CA ASN A 191 -3.55 -1.37 4.45
C ASN A 191 -3.76 -0.49 3.21
N LEU A 192 -4.99 -0.06 3.00
CA LEU A 192 -5.34 0.98 2.02
C LEU A 192 -4.86 2.34 2.53
N LYS A 193 -4.44 3.21 1.61
CA LYS A 193 -3.96 4.55 1.94
C LYS A 193 -4.09 5.54 0.79
N PHE A 194 -4.13 6.81 1.13
CA PHE A 194 -3.89 7.90 0.19
C PHE A 194 -2.38 8.06 -0.10
N VAL A 195 -2.07 8.71 -1.21
CA VAL A 195 -0.71 9.12 -1.60
C VAL A 195 -0.67 10.64 -1.64
N GLU A 196 0.43 11.23 -1.15
CA GLU A 196 0.65 12.67 -1.30
C GLU A 196 0.69 12.98 -2.81
N ASP A 197 -0.12 13.94 -3.25
CA ASP A 197 -0.36 14.35 -4.65
C ASP A 197 -1.47 13.61 -5.41
N ASP A 198 -2.09 12.57 -4.84
CA ASP A 198 -3.26 11.88 -5.43
C ASP A 198 -4.35 11.68 -4.37
N TYR A 199 -5.16 12.73 -4.18
CA TYR A 199 -6.26 12.73 -3.22
C TYR A 199 -7.50 11.97 -3.72
N ASP A 200 -7.59 11.72 -5.02
CA ASP A 200 -8.76 11.08 -5.63
C ASP A 200 -8.65 9.57 -5.71
N LYS A 201 -7.50 8.99 -5.33
CA LYS A 201 -7.27 7.56 -5.39
C LYS A 201 -6.78 6.98 -4.07
N ILE A 202 -7.26 5.76 -3.81
CA ILE A 202 -6.81 4.90 -2.74
C ILE A 202 -5.83 3.90 -3.33
N HIS A 203 -4.71 3.68 -2.63
CA HIS A 203 -3.64 2.79 -3.03
C HIS A 203 -3.38 1.72 -1.98
N CYS A 204 -3.05 0.51 -2.41
CA CYS A 204 -2.43 -0.49 -1.55
C CYS A 204 -0.94 -0.61 -1.84
N ARG A 205 -0.09 -0.73 -0.79
CA ARG A 205 1.34 -1.02 -0.96
C ARG A 205 1.69 -2.50 -0.91
N GLY A 206 0.77 -3.34 -0.46
CA GLY A 206 1.06 -4.74 -0.18
C GLY A 206 0.73 -5.15 1.25
N ALA A 207 0.89 -6.44 1.52
CA ALA A 207 0.81 -7.02 2.85
C ALA A 207 2.16 -7.63 3.22
N TYR A 208 2.50 -7.56 4.51
CA TYR A 208 3.69 -8.22 5.03
C TYR A 208 3.39 -9.70 5.18
N ASN A 209 4.23 -10.55 4.59
CA ASN A 209 4.17 -11.99 4.78
C ASN A 209 5.24 -12.35 5.82
N GLU A 210 4.78 -12.84 6.97
CA GLU A 210 5.62 -13.19 8.13
C GLU A 210 6.50 -14.40 7.85
N ASP A 211 6.01 -15.39 7.10
CA ASP A 211 6.75 -16.62 6.76
C ASP A 211 8.04 -16.32 6.01
N ILE A 212 7.98 -15.36 5.08
CA ILE A 212 9.14 -14.92 4.29
C ILE A 212 9.83 -13.68 4.88
N GLY A 213 9.28 -13.10 5.96
CA GLY A 213 9.76 -11.88 6.60
C GLY A 213 9.79 -10.64 5.69
N ARG A 214 8.88 -10.53 4.71
CA ARG A 214 8.95 -9.49 3.66
C ARG A 214 7.59 -8.97 3.21
N LEU A 215 7.58 -7.73 2.73
CA LEU A 215 6.40 -7.12 2.10
C LEU A 215 6.17 -7.69 0.69
N ILE A 216 5.02 -8.33 0.48
CA ILE A 216 4.52 -8.72 -0.84
C ILE A 216 3.85 -7.49 -1.47
N PRO A 217 4.40 -6.90 -2.53
CA PRO A 217 3.86 -5.68 -3.10
C PRO A 217 2.48 -5.93 -3.71
N CYS A 218 1.58 -4.98 -3.51
CA CYS A 218 0.30 -4.89 -4.20
C CYS A 218 0.28 -3.64 -5.06
N SER A 219 -0.43 -3.71 -6.18
CA SER A 219 -0.62 -2.63 -7.13
C SER A 219 -2.07 -2.15 -7.18
N TYR A 220 -2.88 -2.53 -6.20
CA TYR A 220 -4.28 -2.15 -6.13
C TYR A 220 -4.43 -0.63 -6.06
N LYS A 221 -5.30 -0.11 -6.92
CA LYS A 221 -5.71 1.29 -6.96
C LYS A 221 -7.20 1.34 -7.23
N ALA A 222 -7.88 2.28 -6.57
CA ALA A 222 -9.29 2.53 -6.81
C ALA A 222 -9.60 4.03 -6.59
N PRO A 223 -10.64 4.57 -7.24
CA PRO A 223 -11.13 5.91 -6.93
C PRO A 223 -11.60 6.02 -5.47
N ARG A 224 -11.40 7.19 -4.86
CA ARG A 224 -11.64 7.47 -3.42
C ARG A 224 -13.06 7.14 -2.94
N LEU A 225 -14.04 7.34 -3.81
CA LEU A 225 -15.47 7.29 -3.47
C LEU A 225 -16.21 6.12 -4.10
N GLU A 226 -15.57 5.34 -4.97
CA GLU A 226 -16.17 4.14 -5.54
C GLU A 226 -16.09 3.00 -4.53
N ASN A 227 -17.06 2.07 -4.57
CA ASN A 227 -17.07 0.86 -3.74
C ASN A 227 -16.88 1.11 -2.23
N LYS A 228 -17.63 2.08 -1.68
CA LYS A 228 -17.54 2.49 -0.26
C LYS A 228 -17.65 1.32 0.71
N ASP A 229 -18.52 0.34 0.46
CA ASP A 229 -18.72 -0.83 1.32
C ASP A 229 -17.46 -1.71 1.44
N VAL A 230 -16.66 -1.74 0.38
CA VAL A 230 -15.41 -2.50 0.32
C VAL A 230 -14.29 -1.69 0.98
N HIS A 231 -14.13 -0.42 0.60
CA HIS A 231 -12.98 0.42 0.99
C HIS A 231 -13.11 1.13 2.33
N ARG A 232 -14.33 1.21 2.89
CA ARG A 232 -14.61 1.97 4.11
C ARG A 232 -15.14 1.06 5.21
N VAL A 233 -14.92 1.49 6.44
CA VAL A 233 -15.47 0.89 7.65
C VAL A 233 -15.94 2.02 8.56
N PHE A 234 -17.07 1.79 9.21
CA PHE A 234 -17.63 2.66 10.24
C PHE A 234 -17.58 1.94 11.60
N PRO A 235 -17.58 2.65 12.73
CA PRO A 235 -17.58 4.11 12.87
C PRO A 235 -16.17 4.75 12.72
N TRP A 236 -16.16 6.07 12.52
CA TRP A 236 -14.96 6.91 12.68
C TRP A 236 -14.93 7.46 14.11
N TYR A 237 -13.85 7.20 14.84
CA TYR A 237 -13.70 7.64 16.22
C TYR A 237 -13.10 9.04 16.29
N THR A 238 -13.81 9.95 16.96
CA THR A 238 -13.34 11.32 17.26
C THR A 238 -12.75 11.46 18.66
N GLU A 239 -12.75 10.39 19.43
CA GLU A 239 -12.14 10.29 20.77
C GLU A 239 -11.36 8.98 20.84
N GLU A 240 -10.56 8.81 21.90
CA GLU A 240 -9.86 7.55 22.11
C GLU A 240 -10.87 6.40 22.28
N PRO A 241 -10.85 5.38 21.41
CA PRO A 241 -11.81 4.29 21.49
C PRO A 241 -11.64 3.53 22.80
N SER A 242 -12.75 3.06 23.36
CA SER A 242 -12.72 2.16 24.52
C SER A 242 -12.02 0.84 24.18
N GLU A 243 -11.65 0.04 25.18
CA GLU A 243 -11.05 -1.28 24.93
C GLU A 243 -12.02 -2.20 24.16
N GLU A 244 -13.32 -2.14 24.45
CA GLU A 244 -14.35 -2.89 23.72
C GLU A 244 -14.42 -2.46 22.24
N GLU A 245 -14.31 -1.16 21.96
CA GLU A 245 -14.30 -0.64 20.59
C GLU A 245 -13.01 -1.01 19.84
N LYS A 246 -11.87 -1.06 20.53
CA LYS A 246 -10.60 -1.54 19.96
C LYS A 246 -10.70 -3.02 19.59
N ASP A 247 -11.29 -3.83 20.44
CA ASP A 247 -11.51 -5.25 20.19
C ASP A 247 -12.47 -5.46 19.01
N GLU A 248 -13.53 -4.67 18.91
CA GLU A 248 -14.44 -4.68 17.75
C GLU A 248 -13.70 -4.28 16.46
N MET A 249 -12.83 -3.26 16.49
CA MET A 249 -12.03 -2.88 15.34
C MET A 249 -11.08 -4.00 14.89
N LEU A 250 -10.48 -4.72 15.84
CA LEU A 250 -9.64 -5.88 15.56
C LEU A 250 -10.47 -7.02 14.97
N ARG A 251 -11.64 -7.31 15.54
CA ARG A 251 -12.55 -8.34 15.04
C ARG A 251 -12.97 -8.08 13.60
N ILE A 252 -13.46 -6.88 13.28
CA ILE A 252 -13.85 -6.50 11.91
C ILE A 252 -12.66 -6.63 10.94
N LYS A 253 -11.45 -6.31 11.40
CA LYS A 253 -10.24 -6.43 10.59
C LYS A 253 -9.86 -7.89 10.35
N GLU A 254 -10.01 -8.75 11.34
CA GLU A 254 -9.79 -10.19 11.24
C GLU A 254 -10.84 -10.84 10.33
N GLU A 255 -12.13 -10.53 10.51
CA GLU A 255 -13.22 -10.96 9.61
C GLU A 255 -12.93 -10.55 8.16
N LYS A 256 -12.48 -9.32 7.89
CA LYS A 256 -12.11 -8.92 6.52
C LYS A 256 -10.87 -9.67 5.97
N LYS A 257 -9.93 -10.07 6.84
CA LYS A 257 -8.72 -10.81 6.48
C LYS A 257 -9.01 -12.30 6.23
N GLU A 258 -9.92 -12.87 6.99
CA GLU A 258 -10.20 -14.31 7.05
C GLU A 258 -11.45 -14.71 6.27
N GLY A 259 -12.33 -13.75 5.95
CA GLY A 259 -13.64 -13.98 5.34
C GLY A 259 -14.74 -13.66 6.35
N VAL A 260 -15.90 -13.18 5.86
CA VAL A 260 -17.07 -12.94 6.72
C VAL A 260 -17.43 -14.26 7.40
N GLY A 261 -17.49 -14.30 8.73
CA GLY A 261 -17.99 -15.46 9.47
C GLY A 261 -16.96 -16.34 10.19
N VAL A 262 -15.68 -15.94 10.29
CA VAL A 262 -14.72 -16.67 11.14
C VAL A 262 -15.01 -16.44 12.61
N MET A 263 -15.95 -17.22 13.14
CA MET A 263 -16.12 -17.41 14.56
C MET A 263 -14.83 -18.04 15.12
N LYS A 264 -14.43 -17.65 16.34
CA LYS A 264 -13.36 -18.35 17.06
C LYS A 264 -13.67 -19.84 17.05
N ASN A 265 -12.64 -20.69 17.03
CA ASN A 265 -12.84 -22.15 17.06
C ASN A 265 -13.74 -22.61 18.22
N GLU A 266 -13.78 -21.85 19.31
CA GLU A 266 -14.65 -22.10 20.47
C GLU A 266 -16.14 -21.85 20.19
N ASP A 267 -16.46 -20.96 19.25
CA ASP A 267 -17.82 -20.54 18.91
C ASP A 267 -18.34 -21.20 17.61
N ASN A 268 -17.47 -21.90 16.86
CA ASN A 268 -17.86 -22.60 15.64
C ASN A 268 -18.52 -23.96 15.96
N PRO A 269 -19.77 -24.23 15.51
CA PRO A 269 -20.48 -25.47 15.82
C PRO A 269 -19.81 -26.72 15.24
N VAL A 270 -19.16 -26.62 14.07
CA VAL A 270 -18.41 -27.71 13.44
C VAL A 270 -17.14 -28.01 14.23
N ALA A 271 -16.48 -26.97 14.74
CA ALA A 271 -15.31 -27.12 15.60
C ALA A 271 -15.66 -27.85 16.91
N GLN A 272 -16.76 -27.45 17.56
CA GLN A 272 -17.22 -28.12 18.79
C GLN A 272 -17.59 -29.59 18.56
N GLU A 273 -18.25 -29.91 17.44
CA GLU A 273 -18.54 -31.30 17.06
C GLU A 273 -17.24 -32.11 16.88
N LEU A 274 -16.24 -31.54 16.20
CA LEU A 274 -14.94 -32.17 15.98
C LEU A 274 -14.16 -32.36 17.29
N PHE A 275 -14.24 -31.42 18.23
CA PHE A 275 -13.60 -31.55 19.55
C PHE A 275 -14.22 -32.67 20.37
N GLN A 276 -15.55 -32.75 20.41
CA GLN A 276 -16.24 -33.85 21.11
C GLN A 276 -15.92 -35.21 20.47
N GLN A 277 -15.91 -35.29 19.14
CA GLN A 277 -15.54 -36.50 18.43
C GLN A 277 -14.07 -36.89 18.68
N ALA A 278 -13.16 -35.91 18.70
CA ALA A 278 -11.75 -36.14 19.01
C ALA A 278 -11.53 -36.65 20.43
N GLU A 279 -12.22 -36.10 21.44
CA GLU A 279 -12.14 -36.58 22.82
C GLU A 279 -12.70 -37.99 23.00
N SER A 280 -13.71 -38.35 22.19
CA SER A 280 -14.27 -39.71 22.19
C SER A 280 -13.37 -40.74 21.52
N LEU A 281 -12.34 -40.31 20.78
CA LEU A 281 -11.34 -41.22 20.24
C LEU A 281 -10.45 -41.73 21.39
N GLY A 282 -10.50 -43.04 21.64
CA GLY A 282 -9.57 -43.71 22.54
C GLY A 282 -8.18 -43.84 21.91
N ILE A 283 -7.46 -42.72 21.78
CA ILE A 283 -6.18 -42.65 21.08
C ILE A 283 -5.03 -43.11 21.98
N ASP A 284 -4.24 -44.07 21.52
CA ASP A 284 -2.94 -44.41 22.12
C ASP A 284 -1.82 -43.68 21.38
N LEU A 285 -1.16 -42.72 22.03
CA LEU A 285 -0.01 -41.99 21.48
C LEU A 285 1.34 -42.51 21.98
N SER A 286 1.35 -43.54 22.84
CA SER A 286 2.57 -44.10 23.42
C SER A 286 3.33 -45.00 22.44
N THR A 287 2.62 -45.64 21.51
CA THR A 287 3.19 -46.60 20.55
C THR A 287 3.24 -46.03 19.13
N GLY A 288 4.22 -46.47 18.33
CA GLY A 288 4.31 -46.08 16.91
C GLY A 288 3.11 -46.55 16.07
N ALA A 289 2.49 -47.67 16.45
CA ALA A 289 1.26 -48.17 15.83
C ALA A 289 0.04 -47.32 16.24
N GLY A 290 -0.04 -46.96 17.52
CA GLY A 290 -1.08 -46.06 18.05
C GLY A 290 -1.05 -44.69 17.38
N LYS A 291 0.13 -44.06 17.23
CA LYS A 291 0.30 -42.79 16.49
C LYS A 291 -0.16 -42.86 15.04
N LYS A 292 0.10 -43.98 14.34
CA LYS A 292 -0.37 -44.18 12.95
C LYS A 292 -1.88 -44.34 12.84
N LYS A 293 -2.49 -45.00 13.85
CA LYS A 293 -3.94 -45.15 13.93
C LYS A 293 -4.60 -43.80 14.26
N ALA A 294 -4.08 -43.09 15.26
CA ALA A 294 -4.47 -41.73 15.61
C ALA A 294 -4.52 -40.81 14.39
N ALA A 295 -3.45 -40.78 13.60
CA ALA A 295 -3.39 -39.96 12.39
C ALA A 295 -4.45 -40.35 11.35
N ALA A 296 -4.80 -41.65 11.23
CA ALA A 296 -5.86 -42.09 10.33
C ALA A 296 -7.25 -41.70 10.85
N ASP A 297 -7.48 -41.85 12.16
CA ASP A 297 -8.75 -41.50 12.81
C ASP A 297 -8.98 -39.99 12.75
N PHE A 298 -7.95 -39.18 12.98
CA PHE A 298 -8.02 -37.73 12.79
C PHE A 298 -8.33 -37.35 11.35
N VAL A 299 -7.65 -37.94 10.35
CA VAL A 299 -7.94 -37.71 8.92
C VAL A 299 -9.41 -38.03 8.59
N ALA A 300 -9.96 -39.11 9.16
CA ALA A 300 -11.35 -39.49 8.90
C ALA A 300 -12.36 -38.52 9.53
N LEU A 301 -12.06 -37.95 10.70
CA LEU A 301 -12.94 -36.97 11.35
C LEU A 301 -13.04 -35.64 10.59
N VAL A 302 -11.92 -35.22 10.02
CA VAL A 302 -11.76 -33.90 9.39
C VAL A 302 -12.06 -33.91 7.89
N ASP A 303 -12.25 -35.09 7.28
CA ASP A 303 -12.50 -35.24 5.86
C ASP A 303 -13.76 -34.46 5.42
N GLY A 304 -13.61 -33.61 4.41
CA GLY A 304 -14.67 -32.70 3.93
C GLY A 304 -15.04 -31.54 4.87
N LYS A 305 -14.54 -31.50 6.12
CA LYS A 305 -14.80 -30.42 7.09
C LYS A 305 -13.62 -29.42 7.18
N VAL A 306 -12.40 -29.92 7.07
CA VAL A 306 -11.14 -29.14 7.17
C VAL A 306 -10.42 -29.18 5.84
N ASP A 307 -9.81 -28.06 5.42
CA ASP A 307 -9.12 -27.94 4.12
C ASP A 307 -7.73 -28.61 4.15
N ILE A 308 -7.74 -29.93 4.08
CA ILE A 308 -6.50 -30.72 4.09
C ILE A 308 -6.11 -31.05 2.65
N PRO A 309 -4.80 -31.10 2.31
CA PRO A 309 -4.37 -31.43 0.96
C PRO A 309 -4.96 -32.77 0.49
N ASN A 310 -5.69 -32.76 -0.64
CA ASN A 310 -6.45 -33.89 -1.21
C ASN A 310 -5.63 -35.12 -1.67
N ASN A 311 -4.45 -35.37 -1.11
CA ASN A 311 -3.50 -36.39 -1.58
C ASN A 311 -3.02 -37.34 -0.47
N ARG A 312 -2.22 -38.33 -0.88
CA ARG A 312 -1.47 -39.28 -0.03
C ARG A 312 -0.67 -38.60 1.12
N ASN A 313 -0.52 -37.27 1.06
CA ASN A 313 0.14 -36.42 2.03
C ASN A 313 -0.73 -36.01 3.23
N ALA A 314 -2.07 -36.02 3.14
CA ALA A 314 -2.97 -35.64 4.25
C ALA A 314 -2.65 -36.42 5.54
N LYS A 315 -2.58 -37.75 5.41
CA LYS A 315 -2.24 -38.66 6.51
C LYS A 315 -0.82 -38.46 7.05
N MET A 316 0.12 -38.10 6.18
CA MET A 316 1.50 -37.85 6.58
C MET A 316 1.62 -36.53 7.35
N GLU A 317 0.95 -35.48 6.88
CA GLU A 317 0.96 -34.16 7.49
C GLU A 317 0.22 -34.13 8.83
N ILE A 318 -0.97 -34.73 8.91
CA ILE A 318 -1.67 -34.94 10.19
C ILE A 318 -0.83 -35.84 11.10
N GLY A 319 -0.19 -36.88 10.56
CA GLY A 319 0.74 -37.72 11.31
C GLY A 319 1.92 -36.94 11.92
N LYS A 320 2.47 -35.94 11.21
CA LYS A 320 3.50 -35.04 11.77
C LYS A 320 2.94 -34.20 12.92
N LEU A 321 1.73 -33.64 12.77
CA LEU A 321 1.10 -32.87 13.85
C LEU A 321 0.84 -33.72 15.10
N VAL A 322 0.34 -34.94 14.92
CA VAL A 322 0.16 -35.91 16.01
C VAL A 322 1.49 -36.24 16.68
N MET A 323 2.58 -36.36 15.90
CA MET A 323 3.91 -36.63 16.46
C MET A 323 4.51 -35.46 17.22
N VAL A 324 4.29 -34.21 16.76
CA VAL A 324 4.75 -32.99 17.43
C VAL A 324 3.95 -32.71 18.70
N ASN A 325 2.67 -33.09 18.72
CA ASN A 325 1.75 -32.85 19.83
C ASN A 325 1.41 -34.13 20.61
N ASN A 326 2.34 -35.09 20.68
CA ASN A 326 2.09 -36.41 21.25
C ASN A 326 1.84 -36.42 22.77
N GLU A 327 2.16 -35.34 23.46
CA GLU A 327 1.89 -35.14 24.90
C GLU A 327 0.57 -34.41 25.16
N LYS A 328 -0.10 -33.92 24.11
CA LYS A 328 -1.35 -33.18 24.20
C LYS A 328 -2.56 -34.11 24.13
N THR A 329 -3.69 -33.59 24.61
CA THR A 329 -4.99 -34.25 24.52
C THR A 329 -5.48 -34.35 23.07
N PRO A 330 -6.36 -35.32 22.73
CA PRO A 330 -6.95 -35.40 21.39
C PRO A 330 -7.61 -34.10 20.91
N LYS A 331 -8.24 -33.36 21.83
CA LYS A 331 -8.83 -32.04 21.57
C LYS A 331 -7.77 -31.04 21.13
N GLU A 332 -6.69 -30.88 21.88
CA GLU A 332 -5.61 -29.94 21.56
C GLU A 332 -4.87 -30.32 20.26
N ILE A 333 -4.79 -31.61 19.93
CA ILE A 333 -4.28 -32.06 18.63
C ILE A 333 -5.24 -31.64 17.51
N MET A 334 -6.55 -31.78 17.71
CA MET A 334 -7.56 -31.32 16.76
C MET A 334 -7.53 -29.80 16.59
N GLU A 335 -7.37 -29.03 17.67
CA GLU A 335 -7.18 -27.58 17.62
C GLU A 335 -5.96 -27.23 16.76
N ALA A 336 -4.82 -27.91 16.94
CA ALA A 336 -3.62 -27.68 16.13
C ALA A 336 -3.82 -28.07 14.64
N ILE A 337 -4.68 -29.05 14.35
CA ILE A 337 -5.04 -29.41 12.97
C ILE A 337 -5.90 -28.30 12.35
N ILE A 338 -6.95 -27.86 13.05
CA ILE A 338 -7.85 -26.79 12.59
C ILE A 338 -7.09 -25.47 12.43
N GLU A 339 -6.20 -25.13 13.37
CA GLU A 339 -5.37 -23.92 13.29
C GLU A 339 -4.45 -23.94 12.07
N LYS A 340 -3.89 -25.11 11.72
CA LYS A 340 -2.98 -25.23 10.58
C LYS A 340 -3.70 -25.22 9.23
N TYR A 341 -4.85 -25.88 9.12
CA TYR A 341 -5.50 -26.12 7.83
C TYR A 341 -6.75 -25.25 7.59
N GLY A 342 -7.41 -24.78 8.65
CA GLY A 342 -8.67 -24.06 8.57
C GLY A 342 -9.83 -24.93 8.07
N PHE A 343 -11.05 -24.41 8.19
CA PHE A 343 -12.24 -25.10 7.70
C PHE A 343 -12.41 -24.95 6.19
N ALA A 344 -12.95 -25.99 5.55
CA ALA A 344 -13.13 -26.02 4.10
C ALA A 344 -14.18 -25.00 3.63
N ASP A 345 -15.28 -24.87 4.36
CA ASP A 345 -16.35 -23.89 4.13
C ASP A 345 -15.83 -22.44 4.25
N VAL A 346 -15.06 -22.13 5.30
CA VAL A 346 -14.44 -20.80 5.50
C VAL A 346 -13.51 -20.46 4.33
N LYS A 347 -12.76 -21.44 3.81
CA LYS A 347 -11.91 -21.22 2.64
C LYS A 347 -12.71 -20.95 1.37
N GLU A 348 -13.81 -21.65 1.16
CA GLU A 348 -14.71 -21.42 0.03
C GLU A 348 -15.42 -20.06 0.13
N GLU A 349 -15.92 -19.69 1.31
CA GLU A 349 -16.50 -18.38 1.58
C GLU A 349 -15.48 -17.26 1.40
N LYS A 350 -14.24 -17.44 1.88
CA LYS A 350 -13.14 -16.50 1.64
C LYS A 350 -12.83 -16.36 0.16
N LYS A 351 -12.80 -17.48 -0.59
CA LYS A 351 -12.56 -17.44 -2.03
C LYS A 351 -13.70 -16.70 -2.75
N SER A 352 -14.95 -17.00 -2.40
CA SER A 352 -16.14 -16.35 -2.94
C SER A 352 -16.17 -14.85 -2.61
N SER A 353 -15.87 -14.48 -1.37
CA SER A 353 -15.74 -13.08 -0.95
C SER A 353 -14.60 -12.36 -1.67
N MET A 354 -13.44 -13.02 -1.85
CA MET A 354 -12.33 -12.47 -2.63
C MET A 354 -12.66 -12.33 -4.12
N GLU A 355 -13.48 -13.24 -4.68
CA GLU A 355 -14.01 -13.15 -6.04
C GLU A 355 -14.98 -11.98 -6.18
N ALA A 356 -16.00 -11.89 -5.32
CA ALA A 356 -16.94 -10.77 -5.31
C ALA A 356 -16.23 -9.42 -5.10
N ALA A 357 -15.25 -9.36 -4.19
CA ALA A 357 -14.47 -8.16 -3.96
C ALA A 357 -13.54 -7.82 -5.14
N ALA A 358 -12.99 -8.83 -5.83
CA ALA A 358 -12.24 -8.61 -7.06
C ALA A 358 -13.15 -8.12 -8.20
N GLU A 359 -14.35 -8.69 -8.36
CA GLU A 359 -15.34 -8.26 -9.33
C GLU A 359 -15.75 -6.80 -9.13
N ALA A 360 -16.09 -6.42 -7.89
CA ALA A 360 -16.43 -5.04 -7.55
C ALA A 360 -15.25 -4.07 -7.80
N ALA A 361 -14.03 -4.55 -7.56
CA ALA A 361 -12.82 -3.76 -7.66
C ALA A 361 -12.28 -3.59 -9.09
N CYS A 362 -12.78 -4.36 -10.07
CA CYS A 362 -12.28 -4.35 -11.44
C CYS A 362 -13.15 -3.48 -12.35
N GLY A 363 -12.52 -2.79 -13.30
CA GLY A 363 -13.22 -2.04 -14.34
C GLY A 363 -14.13 -2.90 -15.21
N ASN A 364 -13.90 -4.20 -15.25
CA ASN A 364 -14.81 -5.20 -15.80
C ASN A 364 -14.83 -6.46 -14.90
N PRO A 365 -15.98 -6.84 -14.33
CA PRO A 365 -16.10 -8.01 -13.45
C PRO A 365 -15.65 -9.33 -14.10
N ALA A 366 -15.82 -9.51 -15.41
CA ALA A 366 -15.42 -10.73 -16.12
C ALA A 366 -13.91 -11.00 -16.05
N ASN A 367 -13.10 -9.97 -15.78
CA ASN A 367 -11.65 -10.10 -15.64
C ASN A 367 -11.21 -10.56 -14.22
N ALA A 368 -12.11 -10.62 -13.25
CA ALA A 368 -11.79 -10.88 -11.84
C ALA A 368 -11.11 -12.24 -11.63
N GLY A 369 -11.61 -13.31 -12.27
CA GLY A 369 -11.05 -14.65 -12.15
C GLY A 369 -9.58 -14.71 -12.62
N LEU A 370 -9.27 -14.09 -13.77
CA LEU A 370 -7.91 -14.01 -14.30
C LEU A 370 -6.98 -13.21 -13.36
N ILE A 371 -7.48 -12.11 -12.80
CA ILE A 371 -6.73 -11.28 -11.85
C ILE A 371 -6.38 -12.08 -10.59
N LEU A 372 -7.32 -12.86 -10.06
CA LEU A 372 -7.07 -13.74 -8.93
C LEU A 372 -6.07 -14.85 -9.26
N ALA A 373 -6.16 -15.45 -10.45
CA ALA A 373 -5.20 -16.45 -10.92
C ALA A 373 -3.77 -15.87 -11.04
N PHE A 374 -3.63 -14.66 -11.59
CA PHE A 374 -2.35 -13.95 -11.66
C PHE A 374 -1.81 -13.59 -10.28
N LYS A 375 -2.68 -13.20 -9.36
CA LYS A 375 -2.31 -12.87 -7.98
C LYS A 375 -1.82 -14.09 -7.22
N GLN A 376 -2.50 -15.23 -7.38
CA GLN A 376 -2.06 -16.50 -6.80
C GLN A 376 -0.69 -16.90 -7.35
N CYS A 377 -0.49 -16.84 -8.67
CA CYS A 377 0.81 -17.12 -9.28
C CYS A 377 1.90 -16.15 -8.80
N SER A 378 1.57 -14.87 -8.67
CA SER A 378 2.47 -13.85 -8.14
C SER A 378 2.93 -14.18 -6.72
N LYS A 379 2.02 -14.65 -5.86
CA LYS A 379 2.33 -15.03 -4.48
C LYS A 379 3.38 -16.15 -4.47
N TYR A 380 3.16 -17.23 -5.19
CA TYR A 380 4.10 -18.35 -5.28
C TYR A 380 5.50 -17.92 -5.73
N TYR A 381 5.60 -17.00 -6.69
CA TYR A 381 6.90 -16.47 -7.10
C TYR A 381 7.59 -15.62 -6.03
N PHE A 382 6.84 -14.86 -5.23
CA PHE A 382 7.42 -14.13 -4.10
C PHE A 382 7.88 -15.06 -2.99
N ASP A 383 7.12 -16.13 -2.73
CA ASP A 383 7.45 -17.16 -1.73
C ASP A 383 8.75 -17.90 -2.12
N GLU A 384 8.99 -18.11 -3.41
CA GLU A 384 10.25 -18.64 -3.95
C GLU A 384 11.40 -17.62 -4.02
N GLY A 385 11.17 -16.37 -3.62
CA GLY A 385 12.15 -15.28 -3.73
C GLY A 385 12.37 -14.74 -5.15
N ASN A 386 11.60 -15.19 -6.15
CA ASN A 386 11.68 -14.70 -7.53
C ASN A 386 10.88 -13.41 -7.73
N ARG A 387 11.46 -12.30 -7.26
CA ARG A 387 10.82 -10.97 -7.27
C ARG A 387 10.51 -10.46 -8.67
N ASN A 388 11.31 -10.80 -9.67
CA ASN A 388 11.13 -10.29 -11.04
C ASN A 388 9.89 -10.91 -11.68
N ALA A 389 9.70 -12.22 -11.53
CA ALA A 389 8.51 -12.91 -12.02
C ALA A 389 7.27 -12.42 -11.27
N GLY A 390 7.29 -12.41 -9.92
CA GLY A 390 6.17 -11.92 -9.11
C GLY A 390 5.78 -10.48 -9.48
N SER A 391 6.76 -9.57 -9.57
CA SER A 391 6.50 -8.17 -9.95
C SER A 391 5.90 -8.02 -11.35
N SER A 392 6.19 -8.93 -12.27
CA SER A 392 5.59 -8.90 -13.62
C SER A 392 4.09 -9.20 -13.57
N TYR A 393 3.65 -10.14 -12.73
CA TYR A 393 2.22 -10.38 -12.49
C TYR A 393 1.56 -9.22 -11.76
N VAL A 394 2.23 -8.62 -10.76
CA VAL A 394 1.71 -7.43 -10.05
C VAL A 394 1.44 -6.25 -11.01
N LYS A 395 2.34 -6.02 -11.98
CA LYS A 395 2.14 -4.99 -13.03
C LYS A 395 0.97 -5.33 -13.96
N ALA A 396 0.83 -6.61 -14.32
CA ALA A 396 -0.29 -7.07 -15.13
C ALA A 396 -1.62 -6.87 -14.39
N ILE A 397 -1.71 -7.31 -13.13
CA ILE A 397 -2.89 -7.14 -12.26
C ILE A 397 -3.33 -5.68 -12.21
N ALA A 398 -2.40 -4.75 -11.94
CA ALA A 398 -2.71 -3.31 -11.89
C ALA A 398 -3.42 -2.82 -13.15
N THR A 399 -2.94 -3.29 -14.31
CA THR A 399 -3.44 -2.88 -15.61
C THR A 399 -4.77 -3.55 -15.94
N LEU A 400 -4.93 -4.83 -15.59
CA LEU A 400 -6.17 -5.57 -15.80
C LEU A 400 -7.30 -5.10 -14.87
N THR A 401 -6.98 -4.66 -13.66
CA THR A 401 -7.96 -4.08 -12.72
C THR A 401 -8.56 -2.79 -13.26
N GLU A 402 -7.80 -1.97 -14.00
CA GLU A 402 -8.30 -0.73 -14.61
C GLU A 402 -8.94 -0.94 -16.00
N LEU A 403 -8.82 -2.15 -16.58
CA LEU A 403 -9.31 -2.45 -17.92
C LEU A 403 -10.83 -2.61 -17.93
N LYS A 404 -11.52 -1.78 -18.73
CA LYS A 404 -12.97 -1.83 -18.93
C LYS A 404 -13.42 -2.91 -19.92
N GLU A 405 -12.53 -3.31 -20.82
CA GLU A 405 -12.80 -4.35 -21.82
C GLU A 405 -12.64 -5.75 -21.20
N GLU A 406 -13.53 -6.66 -21.59
CA GLU A 406 -13.41 -8.07 -21.22
C GLU A 406 -12.23 -8.72 -21.96
N ILE A 407 -11.45 -9.54 -21.25
CA ILE A 407 -10.36 -10.30 -21.83
C ILE A 407 -10.92 -11.60 -22.39
N THR A 408 -10.86 -11.74 -23.71
CA THR A 408 -11.35 -12.90 -24.45
C THR A 408 -10.21 -13.56 -25.22
N ALA A 409 -10.43 -14.78 -25.69
CA ALA A 409 -9.46 -15.48 -26.53
C ALA A 409 -9.10 -14.69 -27.81
N ALA A 410 -10.02 -13.85 -28.31
CA ALA A 410 -9.82 -13.06 -29.52
C ALA A 410 -8.91 -11.84 -29.29
N ASN A 411 -8.97 -11.19 -28.12
CA ASN A 411 -8.24 -9.95 -27.86
C ASN A 411 -7.00 -10.11 -26.96
N ALA A 412 -6.89 -11.21 -26.19
CA ALA A 412 -5.85 -11.38 -25.16
C ALA A 412 -4.42 -11.13 -25.69
N MET A 413 -4.08 -11.67 -26.86
CA MET A 413 -2.74 -11.51 -27.45
C MET A 413 -2.47 -10.08 -27.96
N SER A 414 -3.52 -9.35 -28.34
CA SER A 414 -3.42 -7.99 -28.85
C SER A 414 -2.88 -7.02 -27.79
N PHE A 415 -3.13 -7.29 -26.51
CA PHE A 415 -2.65 -6.44 -25.42
C PHE A 415 -1.12 -6.46 -25.21
N SER A 416 -0.38 -7.35 -25.90
CA SER A 416 1.09 -7.41 -25.80
C SER A 416 1.83 -6.51 -26.80
N LYS A 417 1.20 -6.15 -27.92
CA LYS A 417 1.85 -5.48 -29.07
C LYS A 417 0.87 -4.59 -29.84
N GLY A 418 1.38 -3.59 -30.54
CA GLY A 418 0.57 -2.73 -31.41
C GLY A 418 -0.18 -1.62 -30.66
N LYS A 419 -1.27 -1.12 -31.26
CA LYS A 419 -2.01 0.05 -30.76
C LYS A 419 -2.79 -0.23 -29.47
N THR A 420 -3.21 -1.48 -29.26
CA THR A 420 -3.93 -1.92 -28.06
C THR A 420 -2.98 -2.43 -26.97
N LYS A 421 -1.67 -2.23 -27.11
CA LYS A 421 -0.70 -2.68 -26.11
C LYS A 421 -0.97 -2.03 -24.76
N LEU A 422 -1.13 -2.86 -23.74
CA LEU A 422 -1.32 -2.42 -22.37
C LEU A 422 0.03 -2.37 -21.62
N PRO A 423 0.26 -1.35 -20.77
CA PRO A 423 1.48 -1.26 -19.99
C PRO A 423 1.61 -2.48 -19.06
N GLY A 424 2.83 -2.98 -18.86
CA GLY A 424 3.05 -4.13 -17.97
C GLY A 424 2.61 -5.50 -18.52
N ILE A 425 1.97 -5.57 -19.69
CA ILE A 425 1.58 -6.82 -20.34
C ILE A 425 2.57 -7.15 -21.46
N GLY A 426 3.42 -8.15 -21.20
CA GLY A 426 4.35 -8.71 -22.18
C GLY A 426 3.76 -9.90 -22.94
N ASN A 427 4.47 -10.39 -23.95
CA ASN A 427 4.04 -11.54 -24.77
C ASN A 427 3.75 -12.79 -23.93
N ALA A 428 4.60 -13.10 -22.94
CA ALA A 428 4.38 -14.23 -22.05
C ALA A 428 3.16 -14.07 -21.13
N THR A 429 2.89 -12.84 -20.66
CA THR A 429 1.70 -12.54 -19.85
C THR A 429 0.44 -12.67 -20.69
N ALA A 430 0.42 -12.08 -21.90
CA ALA A 430 -0.70 -12.18 -22.83
C ALA A 430 -0.98 -13.64 -23.26
N GLY A 431 0.06 -14.45 -23.44
CA GLY A 431 -0.10 -15.89 -23.68
C GLY A 431 -0.85 -16.61 -22.55
N ARG A 432 -0.57 -16.25 -21.28
CA ARG A 432 -1.30 -16.79 -20.12
C ARG A 432 -2.73 -16.26 -20.02
N MET A 433 -2.96 -15.01 -20.42
CA MET A 433 -4.32 -14.45 -20.52
C MET A 433 -5.15 -15.23 -21.55
N LEU A 434 -4.57 -15.56 -22.70
CA LEU A 434 -5.20 -16.39 -23.73
C LEU A 434 -5.48 -17.80 -23.22
N GLU A 435 -4.50 -18.43 -22.57
CA GLU A 435 -4.66 -19.77 -21.98
C GLU A 435 -5.79 -19.80 -20.94
N TYR A 436 -5.85 -18.78 -20.09
CA TYR A 436 -6.93 -18.62 -19.12
C TYR A 436 -8.29 -18.39 -19.79
N ALA A 437 -8.37 -17.52 -20.80
CA ALA A 437 -9.62 -17.30 -21.53
C ALA A 437 -10.15 -18.57 -22.21
N ASN A 438 -9.27 -19.52 -22.57
CA ASN A 438 -9.66 -20.78 -23.19
C ASN A 438 -9.98 -21.89 -22.18
N THR A 439 -9.32 -21.91 -21.01
CA THR A 439 -9.33 -23.08 -20.10
C THR A 439 -9.78 -22.78 -18.68
N GLY A 440 -9.91 -21.50 -18.30
CA GLY A 440 -10.15 -21.07 -16.92
C GLY A 440 -8.91 -21.19 -16.01
N THR A 441 -7.75 -21.60 -16.52
CA THR A 441 -6.47 -21.64 -15.78
C THR A 441 -5.29 -21.42 -16.74
N PHE A 442 -4.06 -21.53 -16.26
CA PHE A 442 -2.87 -21.57 -17.11
C PHE A 442 -1.79 -22.46 -16.51
N ALA A 443 -1.02 -23.14 -17.36
CA ALA A 443 -0.07 -24.18 -16.98
C ALA A 443 0.93 -23.73 -15.91
N LYS A 444 1.37 -22.46 -15.98
CA LYS A 444 2.30 -21.92 -14.98
C LYS A 444 1.67 -21.83 -13.58
N LEU A 445 0.38 -21.53 -13.46
CA LEU A 445 -0.30 -21.50 -12.17
C LEU A 445 -0.39 -22.91 -11.59
N GLU A 446 -0.79 -23.89 -12.41
CA GLU A 446 -0.90 -25.28 -11.97
C GLU A 446 0.45 -25.88 -11.58
N GLU A 447 1.52 -25.57 -12.34
CA GLU A 447 2.89 -25.93 -11.96
C GLU A 447 3.26 -25.36 -10.58
N LYS A 448 2.91 -24.09 -10.32
CA LYS A 448 3.18 -23.44 -9.03
C LYS A 448 2.33 -24.01 -7.90
N LYS A 449 1.05 -24.31 -8.14
CA LYS A 449 0.20 -24.99 -7.15
C LYS A 449 0.81 -26.33 -6.75
N ALA A 450 1.24 -27.13 -7.71
CA ALA A 450 1.84 -28.45 -7.46
C ALA A 450 3.17 -28.39 -6.71
N ALA A 451 3.96 -27.31 -6.89
CA ALA A 451 5.24 -27.14 -6.19
C ALA A 451 5.08 -26.63 -4.74
N HIS A 452 3.94 -26.02 -4.41
CA HIS A 452 3.65 -25.43 -3.10
C HIS A 452 2.58 -26.21 -2.30
N SER A 453 2.08 -27.31 -2.86
CA SER A 453 1.21 -28.30 -2.21
C SER A 453 2.03 -29.46 -1.65
#